data_AF-A0A8J1TIB0-F1
#
_entry.id   AF-A0A8J1TIB0-F1
#
_cell.length_a   1.000
_cell.length_b   1.000
_cell.length_c   1.000
_cell.angle_alpha   90.00
_cell.angle_beta   90.00
_cell.angle_gamma   90.00
#
_symmetry.space_group_name_H-M   'P 1'
#
loop_
_entity.id
_entity.type
_entity.pdbx_description
1 polymer ?
#
loop_
_entity_poly.entity_id
_entity_poly.type
_entity_poly.pdbx_seq_one_letter_code
_entity_poly.pdbx_strand_id
1 'polypeptide(L)'
;MVLRVILAYAMIAPMQASSLKFVPRVLRDQTFCDPRELIKQHEPNMMCMFLDSSGVMRIGRGFNLQSTGAELAFDSVGGLYQHTIKGQSTKLGDKCDCSSVACINQTQADELFVISLIQSIDISKTVFSNFELMCCDVQNAVVDITFSMGEDLLEQYVDFNSYVTGSNWDAASDYMSLSKFCFDESTSKRCQDDVGLLKNGCPCNQQEQKCSGHNACCDGEAATCCEAEISFHGVKTKNITEAWCCGLKDAICCPVPNKNSCCSKGFPHCCHDNGGVYTCCSDKWPVCCPRGLNFCCNSEYPICKPGGCHKTSGERMPSFLQGNGMMRSGAAWP
;
A
#
# COMPACT_ATOMS: atom_id res chain seq x y z
N MET A 1 -12.91 27.98 -29.09
CA MET A 1 -12.51 26.64 -28.61
C MET A 1 -11.66 26.87 -27.36
N VAL A 2 -12.31 26.79 -26.19
CA VAL A 2 -11.77 27.31 -24.92
C VAL A 2 -10.93 26.23 -24.25
N LEU A 3 -9.64 26.51 -24.09
CA LEU A 3 -8.67 25.69 -23.37
C LEU A 3 -8.90 25.90 -21.87
N ARG A 4 -9.43 24.88 -21.17
CA ARG A 4 -9.49 24.86 -19.70
C ARG A 4 -8.16 24.32 -19.19
N VAL A 5 -7.28 25.23 -18.76
CA VAL A 5 -6.14 24.92 -17.90
C VAL A 5 -6.65 24.89 -16.46
N ILE A 6 -6.74 23.71 -15.86
CA ILE A 6 -7.00 23.55 -14.43
C ILE A 6 -5.65 23.69 -13.72
N LEU A 7 -5.42 24.88 -13.15
CA LEU A 7 -4.38 25.12 -12.16
C LEU A 7 -4.85 24.50 -10.84
N ALA A 8 -4.29 23.34 -10.49
CA ALA A 8 -4.37 22.83 -9.13
C ALA A 8 -3.40 23.66 -8.26
N TYR A 9 -3.95 24.57 -7.49
CA TYR A 9 -3.24 25.31 -6.45
C TYR A 9 -2.89 24.35 -5.31
N ALA A 10 -1.61 24.03 -5.15
CA ALA A 10 -1.07 23.54 -3.89
C ALA A 10 -1.15 24.69 -2.88
N MET A 11 -2.15 24.65 -2.00
CA MET A 11 -2.21 25.56 -0.85
C MET A 11 -1.21 25.10 0.21
N ILE A 12 0.07 25.42 0.00
CA ILE A 12 1.05 25.46 1.09
C ILE A 12 0.79 26.77 1.83
N ALA A 13 0.11 26.68 2.98
CA ALA A 13 -0.08 27.83 3.85
C ALA A 13 1.31 28.37 4.27
N PRO A 14 1.55 29.69 4.22
CA PRO A 14 2.80 30.26 4.68
C PRO A 14 2.93 30.04 6.19
N MET A 15 3.79 29.11 6.60
CA MET A 15 4.19 28.97 8.00
C MET A 15 4.95 30.22 8.40
N GLN A 16 4.32 31.07 9.22
CA GLN A 16 4.94 32.26 9.77
C GLN A 16 6.08 31.86 10.72
N ALA A 17 7.29 32.28 10.37
CA ALA A 17 8.49 32.15 11.19
C ALA A 17 8.35 33.00 12.47
N SER A 18 7.83 32.42 13.54
CA SER A 18 7.94 32.94 14.90
C SER A 18 8.68 31.90 15.73
N SER A 19 9.81 32.31 16.32
CA SER A 19 10.69 31.42 17.09
C SER A 19 9.92 30.81 18.27
N LEU A 20 9.50 29.57 18.09
CA LEU A 20 8.82 28.78 19.10
C LEU A 20 9.49 27.42 19.11
N LYS A 21 9.64 26.86 20.31
CA LYS A 21 9.92 25.44 20.55
C LYS A 21 8.76 24.61 20.00
N PHE A 22 8.64 24.58 18.67
CA PHE A 22 7.53 24.01 17.94
C PHE A 22 7.84 22.53 17.76
N VAL A 23 7.61 21.76 18.82
CA VAL A 23 7.24 20.36 18.60
C VAL A 23 5.80 20.43 18.10
N PRO A 24 5.53 20.14 16.82
CA PRO A 24 4.18 20.21 16.29
C PRO A 24 3.24 19.40 17.19
N ARG A 25 2.07 19.99 17.45
CA ARG A 25 1.03 19.45 18.36
C ARG A 25 0.60 18.01 17.99
N VAL A 26 0.89 17.59 16.76
CA VAL A 26 0.69 16.26 16.20
C VAL A 26 1.41 15.15 16.98
N LEU A 27 2.53 15.44 17.65
CA LEU A 27 3.30 14.43 18.39
C LEU A 27 2.91 14.26 19.87
N ARG A 28 1.81 14.87 20.33
CA ARG A 28 1.45 14.91 21.76
C ARG A 28 0.16 14.17 22.13
N ASP A 29 -0.53 13.56 21.16
CA ASP A 29 -1.72 12.76 21.43
C ASP A 29 -1.38 11.26 21.43
N GLN A 30 -1.73 10.55 22.50
CA GLN A 30 -1.30 9.18 22.82
C GLN A 30 -1.95 8.08 21.96
N THR A 31 -2.56 8.44 20.84
CA THR A 31 -3.22 7.50 19.91
C THR A 31 -2.43 7.29 18.62
N PHE A 32 -1.28 7.94 18.44
CA PHE A 32 -0.47 7.82 17.23
C PHE A 32 0.76 6.94 17.46
N CYS A 33 0.99 6.00 16.56
CA CYS A 33 2.14 5.11 16.60
C CYS A 33 3.44 5.87 16.30
N ASP A 34 4.53 5.52 16.97
CA ASP A 34 5.78 6.28 16.90
C ASP A 34 6.88 5.53 16.12
N PRO A 35 7.08 5.82 14.83
CA PRO A 35 8.09 5.16 14.00
C PRO A 35 9.51 5.69 14.25
N ARG A 36 9.70 6.69 15.13
CA ARG A 36 11.01 7.35 15.30
C ARG A 36 12.13 6.37 15.62
N GLU A 37 11.90 5.44 16.54
CA GLU A 37 12.94 4.50 16.95
C GLU A 37 13.25 3.47 15.86
N LEU A 38 12.27 3.10 15.03
CA LEU A 38 12.49 2.23 13.86
C LEU A 38 13.35 2.96 12.81
N ILE A 39 12.95 4.17 12.40
CA ILE A 39 13.72 4.96 11.42
C ILE A 39 15.13 5.25 11.92
N LYS A 40 15.31 5.56 13.21
CA LYS A 40 16.63 5.80 13.81
C LYS A 40 17.57 4.60 13.75
N GLN A 41 17.04 3.38 13.73
CA GLN A 41 17.83 2.16 13.60
C GLN A 41 18.35 1.96 12.16
N HIS A 42 17.61 2.47 11.18
CA HIS A 42 17.92 2.31 9.76
C HIS A 42 18.68 3.49 9.15
N GLU A 43 18.51 4.69 9.71
CA GLU A 43 19.10 5.91 9.17
C GLU A 43 20.37 6.35 9.92
N PRO A 44 21.50 6.54 9.21
CA PRO A 44 22.67 7.15 9.81
C PRO A 44 22.37 8.60 10.21
N ASN A 45 23.01 9.07 11.28
CA ASN A 45 22.92 10.47 11.71
C ASN A 45 24.22 11.20 11.35
N MET A 46 24.25 11.86 10.20
CA MET A 46 25.44 12.56 9.69
C MET A 46 25.23 14.07 9.70
N MET A 47 26.07 14.81 10.43
CA MET A 47 25.96 16.27 10.54
C MET A 47 26.39 17.03 9.26
N CYS A 48 26.90 16.33 8.26
CA CYS A 48 27.37 16.87 7.00
C CYS A 48 26.67 16.16 5.85
N MET A 49 26.63 16.81 4.68
CA MET A 49 26.01 16.22 3.50
C MET A 49 26.79 14.99 3.02
N PHE A 50 26.06 13.95 2.66
CA PHE A 50 26.59 12.72 2.06
C PHE A 50 25.71 12.29 0.89
N LEU A 51 26.22 11.39 0.05
CA LEU A 51 25.44 10.71 -0.98
C LEU A 51 25.06 9.33 -0.47
N ASP A 52 23.78 8.98 -0.57
CA ASP A 52 23.34 7.60 -0.30
C ASP A 52 23.75 6.65 -1.45
N SER A 53 23.41 5.36 -1.31
CA SER A 53 23.73 4.33 -2.31
C SER A 53 23.15 4.61 -3.70
N SER A 54 22.10 5.43 -3.77
CA SER A 54 21.42 5.84 -5.01
C SER A 54 21.93 7.18 -5.54
N GLY A 55 22.91 7.80 -4.88
CA GLY A 55 23.45 9.10 -5.27
C GLY A 55 22.58 10.28 -4.86
N VAL A 56 21.58 10.09 -3.99
CA VAL A 56 20.74 11.19 -3.47
C VAL A 56 21.48 11.90 -2.35
N MET A 57 21.45 13.24 -2.38
CA MET A 57 22.08 14.06 -1.35
C MET A 57 21.25 14.03 -0.06
N ARG A 58 21.88 13.58 1.03
CA ARG A 58 21.27 13.45 2.36
C ARG A 58 22.07 14.22 3.40
N ILE A 59 21.42 14.60 4.51
CA ILE A 59 22.06 15.17 5.70
C ILE A 59 21.22 14.89 6.95
N GLY A 60 21.83 15.03 8.13
CA GLY A 60 21.19 14.70 9.40
C GLY A 60 20.83 13.21 9.43
N ARG A 61 19.59 12.93 9.80
CA ARG A 61 19.01 11.59 9.79
C ARG A 61 18.18 11.38 8.52
N GLY A 62 18.85 11.13 7.41
CA GLY A 62 18.23 10.78 6.13
C GLY A 62 17.43 11.91 5.45
N PHE A 63 17.56 13.18 5.87
CA PHE A 63 16.86 14.30 5.24
C PHE A 63 17.29 14.45 3.77
N ASN A 64 16.34 14.35 2.84
CA ASN A 64 16.61 14.44 1.41
C ASN A 64 16.77 15.91 0.99
N LEU A 65 18.00 16.32 0.67
CA LEU A 65 18.31 17.67 0.21
C LEU A 65 17.80 17.96 -1.20
N GLN A 66 17.30 16.96 -1.92
CA GLN A 66 16.80 17.11 -3.30
C GLN A 66 15.27 17.08 -3.37
N SER A 67 14.57 16.89 -2.24
CA SER A 67 13.11 16.86 -2.23
C SER A 67 12.51 18.25 -2.47
N THR A 68 11.28 18.27 -2.98
CA THR A 68 10.51 19.51 -3.12
C THR A 68 10.32 20.15 -1.74
N GLY A 69 10.70 21.42 -1.60
CA GLY A 69 10.64 22.15 -0.33
C GLY A 69 11.84 21.92 0.61
N ALA A 70 12.85 21.14 0.21
CA ALA A 70 14.04 20.91 1.02
C ALA A 70 14.76 22.20 1.43
N GLU A 71 14.90 23.17 0.51
CA GLU A 71 15.52 24.47 0.78
C GLU A 71 14.79 25.23 1.90
N LEU A 72 13.46 25.33 1.81
CA LEU A 72 12.64 26.01 2.81
C LEU A 72 12.73 25.32 4.18
N ALA A 73 12.67 23.98 4.22
CA ALA A 73 12.79 23.23 5.46
C ALA A 73 14.19 23.39 6.08
N PHE A 74 15.25 23.33 5.27
CA PHE A 74 16.63 23.47 5.71
C PHE A 74 16.94 24.88 6.22
N ASP A 75 16.44 25.91 5.55
CA ASP A 75 16.58 27.30 6.00
C ASP A 75 15.76 27.55 7.28
N SER A 76 14.61 26.87 7.46
CA SER A 76 13.77 27.03 8.66
C SER A 76 14.44 26.60 9.97
N VAL A 77 15.40 25.67 9.90
CA VAL A 77 16.23 25.25 11.05
C VAL A 77 17.51 26.10 11.17
N GLY A 78 17.62 27.19 10.41
CA GLY A 78 18.80 28.04 10.36
C GLY A 78 20.00 27.41 9.64
N GLY A 79 19.76 26.42 8.78
CA GLY A 79 20.77 25.88 7.88
C GLY A 79 21.10 26.86 6.74
N LEU A 80 22.24 26.65 6.09
CA LEU A 80 22.63 27.38 4.88
C LEU A 80 22.52 26.45 3.67
N TYR A 81 21.31 26.25 3.14
CA TYR A 81 21.04 25.22 2.14
C TYR A 81 21.98 25.28 0.94
N GLN A 82 22.12 26.46 0.33
CA GLN A 82 22.98 26.69 -0.84
C GLN A 82 24.48 26.43 -0.56
N HIS A 83 24.94 26.65 0.67
CA HIS A 83 26.31 26.33 1.06
C HIS A 83 26.51 24.82 1.20
N THR A 84 25.52 24.13 1.77
CA THR A 84 25.52 22.67 1.96
C THR A 84 25.53 21.92 0.62
N ILE A 85 24.61 22.23 -0.30
CA ILE A 85 24.48 21.48 -1.57
C ILE A 85 25.62 21.73 -2.57
N LYS A 86 26.30 22.88 -2.46
CA LYS A 86 27.48 23.22 -3.27
C LYS A 86 28.78 22.73 -2.64
N GLY A 87 28.73 22.29 -1.38
CA GLY A 87 29.87 21.77 -0.65
C GLY A 87 30.28 20.36 -1.10
N GLN A 88 31.45 19.93 -0.64
CA GLN A 88 31.92 18.57 -0.89
C GLN A 88 31.09 17.55 -0.07
N SER A 89 30.67 16.47 -0.71
CA SER A 89 30.01 15.34 -0.04
C SER A 89 31.00 14.56 0.82
N THR A 90 30.57 14.18 2.01
CA THR A 90 31.27 13.19 2.85
C THR A 90 30.87 11.79 2.42
N LYS A 91 31.79 10.82 2.45
CA LYS A 91 31.43 9.42 2.14
C LYS A 91 30.55 8.85 3.25
N LEU A 92 29.59 8.02 2.87
CA LEU A 92 28.72 7.35 3.83
C LEU A 92 29.55 6.54 4.84
N GLY A 93 29.32 6.77 6.13
CA GLY A 93 30.05 6.14 7.23
C GLY A 93 31.32 6.86 7.69
N ASP A 94 31.85 7.81 6.91
CA ASP A 94 32.99 8.63 7.34
C ASP A 94 32.53 9.69 8.36
N LYS A 95 33.45 10.08 9.25
CA LYS A 95 33.22 11.17 10.20
C LYS A 95 33.22 12.50 9.47
N CYS A 96 32.23 13.36 9.77
CA CYS A 96 32.19 14.73 9.28
C CYS A 96 33.39 15.56 9.78
N ASP A 97 34.14 16.17 8.86
CA ASP A 97 35.14 17.20 9.15
C ASP A 97 34.56 18.59 8.87
N CYS A 98 33.88 19.15 9.87
CA CYS A 98 33.20 20.44 9.75
C CYS A 98 34.15 21.65 9.55
N SER A 99 35.47 21.43 9.51
CA SER A 99 36.42 22.47 9.10
C SER A 99 36.56 22.57 7.58
N SER A 100 36.21 21.51 6.85
CA SER A 100 36.35 21.40 5.39
C SER A 100 35.02 21.21 4.66
N VAL A 101 33.96 20.77 5.35
CA VAL A 101 32.61 20.64 4.78
C VAL A 101 31.58 21.41 5.58
N ALA A 102 30.48 21.80 4.91
CA ALA A 102 29.33 22.38 5.57
C ALA A 102 28.68 21.37 6.52
N CYS A 103 28.50 21.78 7.78
CA CYS A 103 27.85 20.98 8.81
C CYS A 103 26.66 21.71 9.42
N ILE A 104 25.69 20.92 9.88
CA ILE A 104 24.64 21.32 10.80
C ILE A 104 24.97 20.83 12.22
N ASN A 105 24.29 21.39 13.22
CA ASN A 105 24.39 20.87 14.59
C ASN A 105 23.29 19.83 14.88
N GLN A 106 23.39 19.15 16.02
CA GLN A 106 22.46 18.08 16.40
C GLN A 106 21.01 18.57 16.49
N THR A 107 20.76 19.79 17.00
CA THR A 107 19.40 20.36 17.08
C THR A 107 18.79 20.52 15.70
N GLN A 108 19.55 21.04 14.74
CA GLN A 108 19.11 21.18 13.35
C GLN A 108 18.83 19.82 12.70
N ALA A 109 19.68 18.82 12.96
CA ALA A 109 19.48 17.47 12.45
C ALA A 109 18.21 16.82 13.02
N ASP A 110 17.93 17.01 14.31
CA ASP A 110 16.73 16.50 14.97
C ASP A 110 15.46 17.21 14.44
N GLU A 111 15.51 18.52 14.20
CA GLU A 111 14.39 19.27 13.62
C GLU A 111 14.10 18.85 12.18
N LEU A 112 15.13 18.68 11.35
CA LEU A 112 14.99 18.14 9.99
C LEU A 112 14.42 16.73 9.99
N PHE A 113 14.86 15.89 10.93
CA PHE A 113 14.31 14.55 11.09
C PHE A 113 12.81 14.58 11.40
N VAL A 114 12.38 15.47 12.30
CA VAL A 114 10.95 15.65 12.62
C VAL A 114 10.16 16.13 11.40
N ILE A 115 10.71 17.04 10.60
CA ILE A 115 10.09 17.50 9.35
C ILE A 115 9.91 16.34 8.37
N SER A 116 10.97 15.59 8.08
CA SER A 116 10.89 14.42 7.19
C SER A 116 9.90 13.38 7.69
N LEU A 117 9.88 13.12 9.00
CA LEU A 117 8.96 12.17 9.60
C LEU A 117 7.49 12.58 9.39
N ILE A 118 7.16 13.84 9.63
CA ILE A 118 5.79 14.35 9.44
C ILE A 118 5.38 14.21 7.97
N GLN A 119 6.28 14.57 7.05
CA GLN A 119 6.04 14.39 5.61
C GLN A 119 5.80 12.93 5.26
N SER A 120 6.60 11.99 5.77
CA SER A 120 6.40 10.56 5.52
C SER A 120 5.08 10.05 6.06
N ILE A 121 4.66 10.50 7.26
CA ILE A 121 3.34 10.17 7.82
C ILE A 121 2.21 10.68 6.90
N ASP A 122 2.29 11.94 6.46
CA ASP A 122 1.26 12.55 5.60
C ASP A 122 1.17 11.86 4.23
N ILE A 123 2.32 11.47 3.65
CA ILE A 123 2.38 10.67 2.43
C ILE A 123 1.74 9.30 2.67
N SER A 124 2.11 8.58 3.75
CA SER A 124 1.52 7.27 4.06
C SER A 124 0.00 7.35 4.21
N LYS A 125 -0.53 8.39 4.86
CA LYS A 125 -1.99 8.62 4.97
C LYS A 125 -2.66 8.87 3.62
N THR A 126 -1.94 9.48 2.68
CA THR A 126 -2.45 9.77 1.34
C THR A 126 -2.45 8.52 0.47
N VAL A 127 -1.38 7.72 0.54
CA VAL A 127 -1.22 6.49 -0.24
C VAL A 127 -2.11 5.36 0.29
N PHE A 128 -2.23 5.20 1.61
CA PHE A 128 -2.96 4.11 2.24
C PHE A 128 -4.26 4.63 2.87
N SER A 129 -5.40 4.42 2.21
CA SER A 129 -6.68 4.94 2.69
C SER A 129 -7.14 4.32 4.02
N ASN A 130 -6.58 3.17 4.42
CA ASN A 130 -6.84 2.50 5.69
C ASN A 130 -5.79 2.82 6.79
N PHE A 131 -4.88 3.79 6.57
CA PHE A 131 -3.76 4.07 7.49
C PHE A 131 -4.17 4.20 8.96
N GLU A 132 -5.22 4.97 9.26
CA GLU A 132 -5.69 5.20 10.64
C GLU A 132 -6.30 3.95 11.30
N LEU A 133 -6.61 2.91 10.52
CA LEU A 133 -7.12 1.62 11.01
C LEU A 133 -6.00 0.62 11.29
N MET A 134 -4.78 0.90 10.80
CA MET A 134 -3.63 0.04 11.03
C MET A 134 -3.18 0.11 12.49
N CYS A 135 -2.78 -1.03 13.02
CA CYS A 135 -2.02 -1.16 14.27
C CYS A 135 -0.62 -0.55 14.15
N CYS A 136 0.02 -0.34 15.30
CA CYS A 136 1.30 0.37 15.34
C CYS A 136 2.46 -0.30 14.61
N ASP A 137 2.55 -1.62 14.63
CA ASP A 137 3.63 -2.30 13.91
C ASP A 137 3.54 -2.03 12.41
N VAL A 138 2.32 -2.12 11.85
CA VAL A 138 2.08 -1.86 10.42
C VAL A 138 2.24 -0.37 10.10
N GLN A 139 1.67 0.54 10.89
CA GLN A 139 1.88 1.99 10.69
C GLN A 139 3.37 2.34 10.70
N ASN A 140 4.12 1.80 11.66
CA ASN A 140 5.54 2.09 11.78
C ASN A 140 6.32 1.59 10.55
N ALA A 141 6.04 0.37 10.09
CA ALA A 141 6.68 -0.22 8.91
C ALA A 141 6.38 0.59 7.63
N VAL A 142 5.11 0.93 7.37
CA VAL A 142 4.76 1.66 6.14
C VAL A 142 5.29 3.10 6.16
N VAL A 143 5.36 3.75 7.33
CA VAL A 143 6.01 5.06 7.45
C VAL A 143 7.52 4.95 7.26
N ASP A 144 8.18 3.92 7.79
CA ASP A 144 9.61 3.72 7.59
C ASP A 144 9.95 3.44 6.11
N ILE A 145 9.17 2.59 5.44
CA ILE A 145 9.27 2.38 3.99
C ILE A 145 9.08 3.71 3.23
N THR A 146 8.06 4.48 3.60
CA THR A 146 7.78 5.79 2.99
C THR A 146 8.93 6.78 3.22
N PHE A 147 9.54 6.79 4.40
CA PHE A 147 10.69 7.62 4.73
C PHE A 147 11.92 7.26 3.88
N SER A 148 12.12 5.97 3.63
CA SER A 148 13.22 5.48 2.80
C SER A 148 13.06 5.90 1.33
N MET A 149 11.89 5.60 0.77
CA MET A 149 11.61 5.65 -0.66
C MET A 149 11.13 7.02 -1.15
N GLY A 150 10.41 7.76 -0.30
CA GLY A 150 9.61 8.90 -0.72
C GLY A 150 8.35 8.48 -1.50
N GLU A 151 7.50 9.47 -1.79
CA GLU A 151 6.22 9.30 -2.48
C GLU A 151 6.37 8.70 -3.88
N ASP A 152 7.19 9.34 -4.74
CA ASP A 152 7.34 8.96 -6.16
C ASP A 152 7.74 7.49 -6.36
N LEU A 153 8.61 6.96 -5.49
CA LEU A 153 9.03 5.57 -5.58
C LEU A 153 8.00 4.64 -4.95
N LEU A 154 7.37 5.03 -3.83
CA LEU A 154 6.33 4.24 -3.19
C LEU A 154 5.11 4.04 -4.10
N GLU A 155 4.69 5.05 -4.85
CA GLU A 155 3.56 4.95 -5.78
C GLU A 155 3.77 3.91 -6.88
N GLN A 156 5.02 3.61 -7.24
CA GLN A 156 5.35 2.58 -8.24
C GLN A 156 5.12 1.16 -7.72
N TYR A 157 5.01 0.96 -6.41
CA TYR A 157 4.75 -0.33 -5.77
C TYR A 157 3.24 -0.59 -5.71
N VAL A 158 2.58 -0.57 -6.87
CA VAL A 158 1.11 -0.62 -7.00
C VAL A 158 0.49 -1.81 -6.27
N ASP A 159 1.07 -3.01 -6.42
CA ASP A 159 0.55 -4.21 -5.78
C ASP A 159 0.75 -4.18 -4.25
N PHE A 160 1.91 -3.73 -3.77
CA PHE A 160 2.14 -3.53 -2.33
C PHE A 160 1.10 -2.56 -1.76
N ASN A 161 0.88 -1.42 -2.42
CA ASN A 161 -0.07 -0.42 -1.97
C ASN A 161 -1.51 -0.96 -1.94
N SER A 162 -1.87 -1.79 -2.93
CA SER A 162 -3.15 -2.51 -2.95
C SER A 162 -3.26 -3.49 -1.77
N TYR A 163 -2.24 -4.31 -1.52
CA TYR A 163 -2.25 -5.26 -0.41
C TYR A 163 -2.33 -4.58 0.96
N VAL A 164 -1.55 -3.51 1.18
CA VAL A 164 -1.59 -2.73 2.42
C VAL A 164 -2.95 -2.08 2.60
N THR A 165 -3.52 -1.48 1.54
CA THR A 165 -4.84 -0.83 1.59
C THR A 165 -5.98 -1.81 1.83
N GLY A 166 -5.86 -3.02 1.27
CA GLY A 166 -6.79 -4.12 1.50
C GLY A 166 -6.50 -4.92 2.77
N SER A 167 -5.60 -4.45 3.64
CA SER A 167 -5.24 -5.08 4.90
C SER A 167 -4.72 -6.53 4.76
N ASN A 168 -4.19 -6.91 3.58
CA ASN A 168 -3.53 -8.19 3.38
C ASN A 168 -2.04 -8.05 3.72
N TRP A 169 -1.75 -8.22 5.00
CA TRP A 169 -0.40 -8.08 5.54
C TRP A 169 0.55 -9.18 5.08
N ASP A 170 0.04 -10.40 4.87
CA ASP A 170 0.84 -11.53 4.38
C ASP A 170 1.32 -11.28 2.94
N ALA A 171 0.41 -10.93 2.03
CA ALA A 171 0.76 -10.63 0.65
C ALA A 171 1.60 -9.35 0.52
N ALA A 172 1.35 -8.33 1.35
CA ALA A 172 2.15 -7.11 1.38
C ALA A 172 3.60 -7.41 1.81
N SER A 173 3.77 -8.19 2.88
CA SER A 173 5.08 -8.67 3.35
C SER A 173 5.79 -9.48 2.27
N ASP A 174 5.10 -10.46 1.69
CA ASP A 174 5.68 -11.36 0.71
C ASP A 174 6.07 -10.61 -0.58
N TYR A 175 5.24 -9.66 -1.03
CA TYR A 175 5.59 -8.73 -2.12
C TYR A 175 6.88 -7.97 -1.83
N MET A 176 6.94 -7.31 -0.66
CA MET A 176 8.10 -6.51 -0.28
C MET A 176 9.37 -7.35 -0.17
N SER A 177 9.26 -8.57 0.37
CA SER A 177 10.37 -9.53 0.48
C SER A 177 10.99 -9.91 -0.88
N LEU A 178 10.21 -9.79 -1.97
CA LEU A 178 10.62 -10.10 -3.34
C LEU A 178 11.01 -8.85 -4.16
N SER A 179 10.81 -7.66 -3.58
CA SER A 179 11.06 -6.38 -4.23
C SER A 179 12.55 -6.00 -4.22
N LYS A 180 12.93 -5.09 -5.12
CA LYS A 180 14.32 -4.58 -5.16
C LYS A 180 14.76 -3.99 -3.81
N PHE A 181 13.85 -3.36 -3.06
CA PHE A 181 14.13 -2.81 -1.74
C PHE A 181 14.70 -3.85 -0.75
N CYS A 182 14.26 -5.10 -0.83
CA CYS A 182 14.79 -6.18 0.00
C CYS A 182 16.09 -6.82 -0.53
N PHE A 183 16.39 -6.62 -1.81
CA PHE A 183 17.59 -7.17 -2.47
C PHE A 183 18.74 -6.17 -2.57
N ASP A 184 18.49 -4.87 -2.47
CA ASP A 184 19.55 -3.85 -2.45
C ASP A 184 20.32 -3.91 -1.12
N GLU A 185 21.65 -3.96 -1.20
CA GLU A 185 22.54 -4.17 -0.05
C GLU A 185 22.36 -3.09 1.05
N SER A 186 22.10 -1.84 0.64
CA SER A 186 21.92 -0.71 1.55
C SER A 186 20.58 -0.71 2.28
N THR A 187 19.55 -1.39 1.75
CA THR A 187 18.20 -1.39 2.32
C THR A 187 17.73 -2.78 2.76
N SER A 188 18.47 -3.84 2.45
CA SER A 188 18.03 -5.22 2.71
C SER A 188 17.69 -5.47 4.17
N LYS A 189 18.54 -5.04 5.12
CA LYS A 189 18.26 -5.19 6.55
C LYS A 189 16.96 -4.48 6.97
N ARG A 190 16.85 -3.20 6.61
CA ARG A 190 15.65 -2.37 6.86
C ARG A 190 14.40 -3.05 6.32
N CYS A 191 14.46 -3.51 5.06
CA CYS A 191 13.36 -4.20 4.44
C CYS A 191 12.97 -5.48 5.19
N GLN A 192 13.92 -6.27 5.68
CA GLN A 192 13.58 -7.47 6.48
C GLN A 192 12.90 -7.11 7.80
N ASP A 193 13.34 -6.04 8.46
CA ASP A 193 12.74 -5.55 9.71
C ASP A 193 11.29 -5.07 9.44
N ASP A 194 11.06 -4.28 8.39
CA ASP A 194 9.73 -3.81 7.96
C ASP A 194 8.82 -4.97 7.51
N VAL A 195 9.34 -5.90 6.72
CA VAL A 195 8.63 -7.11 6.28
C VAL A 195 8.21 -7.96 7.48
N GLY A 196 9.05 -8.05 8.52
CA GLY A 196 8.69 -8.75 9.75
C GLY A 196 7.51 -8.11 10.48
N LEU A 197 7.48 -6.78 10.55
CA LEU A 197 6.35 -6.03 11.13
C LEU A 197 5.07 -6.21 10.30
N LEU A 198 5.18 -6.13 8.97
CA LEU A 198 4.06 -6.40 8.07
C LEU A 198 3.56 -7.85 8.23
N LYS A 199 4.45 -8.85 8.28
CA LYS A 199 4.06 -10.26 8.40
C LYS A 199 3.34 -10.56 9.73
N ASN A 200 3.71 -9.87 10.80
CA ASN A 200 2.98 -9.96 12.07
C ASN A 200 1.54 -9.49 11.88
N GLY A 201 1.36 -8.40 11.13
CA GLY A 201 0.08 -7.79 10.80
C GLY A 201 -0.58 -7.21 12.03
N CYS A 202 -1.85 -6.82 11.88
CA CYS A 202 -2.61 -6.26 12.99
C CYS A 202 -3.32 -7.32 13.83
N PRO A 203 -3.41 -7.11 15.16
CA PRO A 203 -4.17 -7.99 16.02
C PRO A 203 -5.66 -7.87 15.71
N CYS A 204 -6.37 -8.99 15.87
CA CYS A 204 -7.76 -9.14 15.44
C CYS A 204 -8.78 -8.21 16.11
N ASN A 205 -8.41 -7.59 17.22
CA ASN A 205 -9.23 -6.65 17.97
C ASN A 205 -9.10 -5.19 17.47
N GLN A 206 -8.25 -4.92 16.48
CA GLN A 206 -8.00 -3.57 15.93
C GLN A 206 -8.34 -3.44 14.43
N GLN A 207 -9.15 -4.35 13.89
CA GLN A 207 -9.60 -4.47 12.48
C GLN A 207 -8.64 -5.19 11.50
N GLU A 208 -9.33 -5.93 10.62
CA GLU A 208 -9.00 -6.53 9.33
C GLU A 208 -7.93 -7.65 9.21
N GLN A 209 -8.50 -8.86 9.05
CA GLN A 209 -8.19 -9.93 8.08
C GLN A 209 -6.83 -10.63 8.18
N LYS A 210 -6.63 -11.38 9.28
CA LYS A 210 -5.66 -12.48 9.25
C LYS A 210 -6.35 -13.77 8.85
N CYS A 211 -5.99 -14.33 7.70
CA CYS A 211 -6.39 -15.67 7.28
C CYS A 211 -5.19 -16.61 7.39
N SER A 212 -5.04 -17.29 8.53
CA SER A 212 -3.99 -18.30 8.68
C SER A 212 -4.53 -19.54 9.37
N GLY A 213 -4.64 -20.65 8.63
CA GLY A 213 -4.72 -22.05 9.06
C GLY A 213 -5.82 -22.47 10.05
N HIS A 214 -6.01 -21.75 11.16
CA HIS A 214 -6.92 -22.09 12.26
C HIS A 214 -7.58 -20.90 12.96
N ASN A 215 -7.15 -19.64 12.76
CA ASN A 215 -7.79 -18.45 13.33
C ASN A 215 -7.97 -17.39 12.25
N ALA A 216 -9.21 -17.21 11.81
CA ALA A 216 -9.61 -16.25 10.80
C ALA A 216 -10.13 -15.00 11.49
N CYS A 217 -9.39 -13.89 11.42
CA CYS A 217 -9.85 -12.60 11.92
C CYS A 217 -10.56 -11.83 10.83
N CYS A 218 -11.55 -12.51 10.26
CA CYS A 218 -12.40 -11.99 9.23
C CYS A 218 -13.61 -11.37 9.92
N ASP A 219 -13.89 -10.09 9.68
CA ASP A 219 -14.99 -9.40 10.34
C ASP A 219 -16.31 -10.18 10.17
N GLY A 220 -16.98 -10.46 11.31
CA GLY A 220 -18.26 -11.17 11.36
C GLY A 220 -18.17 -12.66 11.76
N GLU A 221 -19.22 -13.16 12.42
CA GLU A 221 -19.29 -14.52 12.99
C GLU A 221 -19.13 -15.70 12.01
N ALA A 222 -18.85 -15.46 10.71
CA ALA A 222 -18.81 -16.52 9.69
C ALA A 222 -18.14 -16.12 8.36
N ALA A 223 -17.07 -15.33 8.39
CA ALA A 223 -16.32 -15.02 7.19
C ALA A 223 -15.32 -16.14 6.85
N THR A 224 -15.33 -16.58 5.58
CA THR A 224 -14.52 -17.71 5.08
C THR A 224 -13.15 -17.22 4.64
N CYS A 225 -12.08 -17.92 5.03
CA CYS A 225 -10.76 -17.72 4.42
C CYS A 225 -10.68 -18.44 3.08
N CYS A 226 -10.36 -17.68 2.04
CA CYS A 226 -10.20 -18.19 0.69
C CYS A 226 -8.74 -18.10 0.29
N GLU A 227 -8.19 -19.22 -0.18
CA GLU A 227 -6.83 -19.30 -0.68
C GLU A 227 -6.80 -19.04 -2.19
N ALA A 228 -5.78 -18.33 -2.65
CA ALA A 228 -5.45 -18.23 -4.06
C ALA A 228 -3.94 -18.18 -4.25
N GLU A 229 -3.48 -18.75 -5.36
CA GLU A 229 -2.10 -18.66 -5.78
C GLU A 229 -1.88 -17.31 -6.48
N ILE A 230 -0.98 -16.50 -5.93
CA ILE A 230 -0.54 -15.24 -6.53
C ILE A 230 0.86 -15.44 -7.10
N SER A 231 1.03 -15.10 -8.37
CA SER A 231 2.32 -14.92 -9.01
C SER A 231 2.85 -13.51 -8.72
N PHE A 232 3.88 -13.44 -7.88
CA PHE A 232 4.62 -12.22 -7.62
C PHE A 232 5.73 -12.07 -8.65
N HIS A 233 5.82 -10.90 -9.28
CA HIS A 233 6.83 -10.57 -10.29
C HIS A 233 7.76 -9.45 -9.79
N GLY A 234 8.67 -9.79 -8.87
CA GLY A 234 9.69 -8.86 -8.37
C GLY A 234 11.04 -9.06 -9.06
N VAL A 235 12.12 -9.04 -8.27
CA VAL A 235 13.46 -9.49 -8.71
C VAL A 235 13.44 -10.99 -9.06
N LYS A 236 12.51 -11.73 -8.46
CA LYS A 236 12.23 -13.14 -8.75
C LYS A 236 10.73 -13.32 -8.97
N THR A 237 10.37 -14.21 -9.90
CA THR A 237 8.99 -14.68 -10.01
C THR A 237 8.78 -15.80 -8.99
N LYS A 238 7.78 -15.66 -8.12
CA LYS A 238 7.40 -16.69 -7.15
C LYS A 238 5.90 -16.78 -7.06
N ASN A 239 5.38 -18.00 -7.09
CA ASN A 239 3.99 -18.25 -6.76
C ASN A 239 3.87 -18.50 -5.26
N ILE A 240 2.93 -17.82 -4.62
CA ILE A 240 2.68 -17.93 -3.19
C ILE A 240 1.18 -18.12 -3.00
N THR A 241 0.82 -19.10 -2.18
CA THR A 241 -0.55 -19.28 -1.74
C THR A 241 -0.83 -18.26 -0.66
N GLU A 242 -1.66 -17.29 -0.96
CA GLU A 242 -2.16 -16.31 -0.02
C GLU A 242 -3.58 -16.66 0.39
N ALA A 243 -3.95 -16.32 1.61
CA ALA A 243 -5.31 -16.49 2.10
C ALA A 243 -5.88 -15.12 2.48
N TRP A 244 -7.12 -14.84 2.06
CA TRP A 244 -7.82 -13.63 2.46
C TRP A 244 -9.22 -13.94 2.96
N CYS A 245 -9.76 -13.01 3.73
CA CYS A 245 -11.11 -13.12 4.20
C CYS A 245 -12.10 -12.73 3.11
N CYS A 246 -13.10 -13.58 2.93
CA CYS A 246 -14.30 -13.18 2.24
C CYS A 246 -15.25 -12.47 3.23
N GLY A 247 -15.61 -11.23 2.96
CA GLY A 247 -16.60 -10.48 3.75
C GLY A 247 -18.04 -11.02 3.66
N LEU A 248 -18.28 -12.11 2.95
CA LEU A 248 -19.58 -12.76 2.85
C LEU A 248 -19.67 -13.91 3.86
N LYS A 249 -20.81 -13.99 4.55
CA LYS A 249 -21.13 -15.10 5.45
C LYS A 249 -21.22 -16.42 4.68
N ASP A 250 -20.57 -17.46 5.19
CA ASP A 250 -20.55 -18.81 4.59
C ASP A 250 -20.15 -18.79 3.10
N ALA A 251 -19.20 -17.92 2.75
CA ALA A 251 -18.81 -17.75 1.36
C ALA A 251 -18.18 -19.02 0.77
N ILE A 252 -18.31 -19.14 -0.54
CA ILE A 252 -17.64 -20.13 -1.36
C ILE A 252 -16.46 -19.46 -2.04
N CYS A 253 -15.28 -20.03 -1.83
CA CYS A 253 -14.05 -19.53 -2.42
C CYS A 253 -14.00 -19.84 -3.90
N CYS A 254 -13.65 -18.82 -4.67
CA CYS A 254 -13.50 -18.90 -6.11
C CYS A 254 -12.01 -18.98 -6.45
N PRO A 255 -11.51 -20.12 -6.92
CA PRO A 255 -10.12 -20.25 -7.30
C PRO A 255 -9.88 -19.45 -8.59
N VAL A 256 -9.38 -18.22 -8.45
CA VAL A 256 -8.96 -17.39 -9.59
C VAL A 256 -7.47 -17.14 -9.48
N PRO A 257 -6.70 -17.33 -10.57
CA PRO A 257 -5.28 -16.99 -10.57
C PRO A 257 -5.08 -15.51 -10.19
N ASN A 258 -4.13 -15.24 -9.28
CA ASN A 258 -3.72 -13.89 -8.87
C ASN A 258 -4.81 -13.04 -8.22
N LYS A 259 -5.97 -13.61 -7.85
CA LYS A 259 -7.03 -12.87 -7.18
C LYS A 259 -7.78 -13.76 -6.21
N ASN A 260 -7.98 -13.26 -5.00
CA ASN A 260 -9.04 -13.82 -4.17
C ASN A 260 -10.38 -13.35 -4.68
N SER A 261 -11.32 -14.27 -4.76
CA SER A 261 -12.69 -13.94 -5.00
C SER A 261 -13.56 -14.95 -4.29
N CYS A 262 -14.74 -14.52 -3.92
CA CYS A 262 -15.68 -15.37 -3.24
C CYS A 262 -17.09 -15.01 -3.65
N CYS A 263 -17.96 -16.01 -3.55
CA CYS A 263 -19.37 -15.86 -3.78
C CYS A 263 -20.15 -16.20 -2.52
N SER A 264 -21.33 -15.61 -2.35
CA SER A 264 -22.19 -16.01 -1.25
C SER A 264 -22.69 -17.44 -1.47
N LYS A 265 -23.02 -18.15 -0.38
CA LYS A 265 -23.51 -19.53 -0.42
C LYS A 265 -24.66 -19.80 -1.39
N GLY A 266 -25.53 -18.80 -1.62
CA GLY A 266 -26.65 -18.90 -2.56
C GLY A 266 -26.26 -18.79 -4.05
N PHE A 267 -25.00 -18.43 -4.32
CA PHE A 267 -24.45 -18.22 -5.65
C PHE A 267 -23.11 -18.96 -5.82
N PRO A 268 -23.08 -20.30 -5.68
CA PRO A 268 -21.85 -21.08 -5.57
C PRO A 268 -20.98 -21.09 -6.83
N HIS A 269 -21.53 -20.72 -7.99
CA HIS A 269 -20.81 -20.77 -9.26
C HIS A 269 -20.05 -19.48 -9.53
N CYS A 270 -18.72 -19.57 -9.44
CA CYS A 270 -17.81 -18.47 -9.68
C CYS A 270 -17.59 -18.27 -11.19
N CYS A 271 -18.10 -17.18 -11.74
CA CYS A 271 -17.86 -16.81 -13.12
C CYS A 271 -16.69 -15.84 -13.21
N HIS A 272 -15.56 -16.35 -13.70
CA HIS A 272 -14.33 -15.58 -13.83
C HIS A 272 -13.85 -15.53 -15.27
N ASP A 273 -13.01 -14.54 -15.55
CA ASP A 273 -12.16 -14.48 -16.72
C ASP A 273 -10.72 -14.18 -16.29
N ASN A 274 -9.84 -13.87 -17.24
CA ASN A 274 -8.44 -13.55 -16.97
C ASN A 274 -8.24 -12.32 -16.05
N GLY A 275 -9.30 -11.59 -15.69
CA GLY A 275 -9.23 -10.41 -14.83
C GLY A 275 -10.00 -10.52 -13.50
N GLY A 276 -10.51 -11.68 -13.10
CA GLY A 276 -11.22 -11.88 -11.82
C GLY A 276 -12.61 -12.52 -11.93
N VAL A 277 -13.27 -12.78 -10.79
CA VAL A 277 -14.71 -13.11 -10.75
C VAL A 277 -15.53 -11.86 -11.05
N TYR A 278 -16.26 -11.87 -12.16
CA TYR A 278 -17.15 -10.76 -12.53
C TYR A 278 -18.61 -11.01 -12.13
N THR A 279 -19.00 -12.27 -11.91
CA THR A 279 -20.36 -12.65 -11.50
C THR A 279 -20.36 -13.91 -10.63
N CYS A 280 -21.25 -13.97 -9.64
CA CYS A 280 -21.58 -15.18 -8.90
C CYS A 280 -22.96 -15.68 -9.33
N CYS A 281 -23.07 -16.95 -9.70
CA CYS A 281 -24.30 -17.55 -10.20
C CYS A 281 -24.88 -18.59 -9.23
N SER A 282 -26.20 -18.60 -9.08
CA SER A 282 -26.92 -19.60 -8.28
C SER A 282 -27.00 -20.95 -9.00
N ASP A 283 -27.30 -22.02 -8.27
CA ASP A 283 -27.53 -23.37 -8.83
C ASP A 283 -28.63 -23.42 -9.90
N LYS A 284 -29.58 -22.48 -9.86
CA LYS A 284 -30.66 -22.36 -10.87
C LYS A 284 -30.16 -21.78 -12.21
N TRP A 285 -29.01 -21.11 -12.19
CA TRP A 285 -28.44 -20.36 -13.30
C TRP A 285 -26.93 -20.64 -13.44
N PRO A 286 -26.47 -21.89 -13.52
CA PRO A 286 -25.06 -22.22 -13.30
C PRO A 286 -24.14 -21.81 -14.47
N VAL A 287 -24.68 -21.39 -15.61
CA VAL A 287 -23.90 -21.13 -16.82
C VAL A 287 -23.40 -19.69 -16.83
N CYS A 288 -22.07 -19.52 -16.82
CA CYS A 288 -21.41 -18.23 -16.87
C CYS A 288 -21.38 -17.62 -18.28
N CYS A 289 -21.89 -16.40 -18.44
CA CYS A 289 -21.76 -15.66 -19.70
C CYS A 289 -20.56 -14.71 -19.69
N PRO A 290 -19.85 -14.55 -20.82
CA PRO A 290 -18.61 -13.75 -20.90
C PRO A 290 -18.80 -12.28 -20.48
N ARG A 291 -17.68 -11.63 -20.10
CA ARG A 291 -17.57 -10.29 -19.44
C ARG A 291 -18.22 -9.08 -20.17
N GLY A 292 -18.81 -9.26 -21.34
CA GLY A 292 -19.64 -8.24 -22.01
C GLY A 292 -21.14 -8.34 -21.70
N LEU A 293 -21.57 -9.46 -21.15
CA LEU A 293 -22.99 -9.78 -20.91
C LEU A 293 -23.33 -9.73 -19.42
N ASN A 294 -22.40 -10.13 -18.55
CA ASN A 294 -22.52 -10.06 -17.08
C ASN A 294 -23.79 -10.71 -16.53
N PHE A 295 -24.23 -11.82 -17.15
CA PHE A 295 -25.37 -12.60 -16.67
C PHE A 295 -25.11 -14.10 -16.58
N CYS A 296 -25.98 -14.77 -15.84
CA CYS A 296 -26.01 -16.21 -15.64
C CYS A 296 -27.13 -16.82 -16.48
N CYS A 297 -26.89 -17.99 -17.08
CA CYS A 297 -27.89 -18.74 -17.81
C CYS A 297 -28.29 -20.04 -17.11
N ASN A 298 -29.54 -20.43 -17.32
CA ASN A 298 -30.02 -21.74 -16.92
C ASN A 298 -29.36 -22.82 -17.79
N SER A 299 -29.16 -24.02 -17.23
CA SER A 299 -28.56 -25.15 -17.94
C SER A 299 -29.33 -25.58 -19.19
N GLU A 300 -30.64 -25.32 -19.26
CA GLU A 300 -31.46 -25.54 -20.45
C GLU A 300 -31.21 -24.52 -21.58
N TYR A 301 -30.65 -23.34 -21.25
CA TYR A 301 -30.38 -22.25 -22.19
C TYR A 301 -28.90 -21.82 -22.11
N PRO A 302 -27.93 -22.72 -22.39
CA PRO A 302 -26.53 -22.49 -22.06
C PRO A 302 -25.82 -21.50 -23.00
N ILE A 303 -26.46 -21.06 -24.09
CA ILE A 303 -25.82 -20.18 -25.07
C ILE A 303 -26.09 -18.71 -24.71
N CYS A 304 -25.01 -18.00 -24.36
CA CYS A 304 -25.04 -16.58 -24.07
C CYS A 304 -24.97 -15.75 -25.35
N LYS A 305 -25.95 -14.86 -25.57
CA LYS A 305 -25.95 -13.87 -26.67
C LYS A 305 -26.39 -12.50 -26.17
N PRO A 306 -26.09 -11.40 -26.90
CA PRO A 306 -26.74 -10.12 -26.64
C PRO A 306 -28.25 -10.29 -26.59
N GLY A 307 -28.87 -9.88 -25.47
CA GLY A 307 -30.30 -10.05 -25.23
C GLY A 307 -30.71 -11.30 -24.44
N GLY A 308 -29.81 -12.22 -24.09
CA GLY A 308 -30.09 -13.24 -23.08
C GLY A 308 -29.57 -14.65 -23.41
N CYS A 309 -30.23 -15.63 -22.79
CA CYS A 309 -29.88 -17.05 -22.85
C CYS A 309 -30.64 -17.75 -23.98
N HIS A 310 -29.99 -18.69 -24.67
CA HIS A 310 -30.56 -19.44 -25.78
C HIS A 310 -30.30 -20.95 -25.64
N LYS A 311 -31.23 -21.76 -26.16
CA LYS A 311 -30.99 -23.18 -26.41
C LYS A 311 -29.98 -23.36 -27.54
N THR A 312 -29.44 -24.57 -27.66
CA THR A 312 -28.63 -25.00 -28.81
C THR A 312 -29.39 -24.92 -30.14
N SER A 313 -30.71 -25.07 -30.12
CA SER A 313 -31.59 -24.87 -31.27
C SER A 313 -31.72 -23.40 -31.72
N GLY A 314 -31.20 -22.45 -30.93
CA GLY A 314 -31.32 -21.01 -31.17
C GLY A 314 -32.53 -20.35 -30.50
N GLU A 315 -33.47 -21.13 -29.96
CA GLU A 315 -34.64 -20.63 -29.22
C GLU A 315 -34.19 -19.77 -28.03
N ARG A 316 -34.71 -18.54 -27.95
CA ARG A 316 -34.41 -17.61 -26.85
C ARG A 316 -35.22 -17.96 -25.62
N MET A 317 -34.61 -17.84 -24.45
CA MET A 317 -35.30 -18.01 -23.18
C MET A 317 -36.42 -16.97 -23.02
N PRO A 318 -37.66 -17.40 -22.72
CA PRO A 318 -38.77 -16.48 -22.50
C PRO A 318 -38.45 -15.42 -21.43
N SER A 319 -38.87 -14.18 -21.66
CA SER A 319 -38.56 -13.04 -20.78
C SER A 319 -39.06 -13.22 -19.35
N PHE A 320 -40.19 -13.89 -19.14
CA PHE A 320 -40.73 -14.17 -17.80
C PHE A 320 -39.92 -15.19 -17.00
N LEU A 321 -39.09 -15.99 -17.68
CA LEU A 321 -38.15 -16.90 -17.02
C LEU A 321 -36.83 -16.19 -16.71
N GLN A 322 -36.55 -15.01 -17.27
CA GLN A 322 -35.32 -14.24 -16.98
C GLN A 322 -35.37 -13.74 -15.54
N GLY A 323 -34.95 -14.59 -14.61
CA GLY A 323 -34.78 -14.21 -13.21
C GLY A 323 -33.51 -13.40 -13.02
N ASN A 324 -33.53 -12.47 -12.06
CA ASN A 324 -32.32 -11.82 -11.53
C ASN A 324 -31.53 -12.84 -10.69
N GLY A 325 -30.99 -13.88 -11.34
CA GLY A 325 -30.17 -14.93 -10.71
C GLY A 325 -28.71 -14.52 -10.50
N MET A 326 -28.44 -13.21 -10.43
CA MET A 326 -27.09 -12.67 -10.34
C MET A 326 -26.93 -11.92 -9.02
N MET A 327 -25.85 -12.25 -8.34
CA MET A 327 -25.21 -11.33 -7.41
C MET A 327 -23.97 -10.82 -8.14
N ARG A 328 -23.83 -9.51 -8.30
CA ARG A 328 -22.51 -8.96 -8.64
C ARG A 328 -21.58 -9.42 -7.53
N SER A 329 -20.46 -10.03 -7.86
CA SER A 329 -19.45 -10.33 -6.87
C SER A 329 -19.23 -9.04 -6.08
N GLY A 330 -19.41 -9.09 -4.77
CA GLY A 330 -18.73 -8.14 -3.92
C GLY A 330 -17.27 -8.46 -4.17
N ALA A 331 -16.58 -7.62 -4.94
CA ALA A 331 -15.13 -7.76 -5.05
C ALA A 331 -14.62 -7.90 -3.62
N ALA A 332 -13.86 -8.96 -3.36
CA ALA A 332 -13.01 -8.98 -2.17
C ALA A 332 -11.94 -7.92 -2.44
N TRP A 333 -12.34 -6.66 -2.23
CA TRP A 333 -11.63 -5.40 -2.38
C TRP A 333 -11.06 -5.06 -3.79
N PRO A 334 -10.97 -3.75 -4.12
CA PRO A 334 -10.26 -3.26 -5.32
C PRO A 334 -8.74 -3.37 -5.22
#